data_AF-A0A9D6PET7-F1
#
_entry.id   AF-A0A9D6PET7-F1
#
_cell.length_a   1.000
_cell.length_b   1.000
_cell.length_c   1.000
_cell.angle_alpha   90.00
_cell.angle_beta   90.00
_cell.angle_gamma   90.00
#
_symmetry.space_group_name_H-M   'P 1'
#
loop_
_entity.id
_entity.type
_entity.pdbx_description
1 polymer ?
#
loop_
_entity_poly.entity_id
_entity_poly.type
_entity_poly.pdbx_seq_one_letter_code
_entity_poly.pdbx_strand_id
1 'polypeptide(L)'
;LPYAIALRDFFGEFKIRAQQNTRYIESDIEEATRTHVIDTLISALTSADVQSTITPDEGRNVPWHYNNIRGIETAKQTFVALDGIKELLKIDRDGPLGKMVRELKERAICFLEEILDVGGYFPAVEKGFFVDSAMYPERHGDGIARSGEGGVAMGTIFKREPDYFAPVCSHFGDNRIPQNTKKVCEVIDGCTFCKPEKIAYIDELDPTDSCDSRLQASAPFRTGNLIKPEAEWAGDGTILIQMFLPENEDVAKAASLEIAKKMNLSEPEVINSQVMHPSEGTFLEVKGKVQFSIDRSTIKIQPKEVLLPENEIRAEIKRIGLKVVAGTVGEDEHSVGLREILDIKHGGIEKFGVSYHYLGTSVPLGKLVDAAIETGSQAILISTIISHNDVHRANMKKLDELCREKGIRNRIVLIAGGTQVTRDIANASGMDDGFGRGTKGIHVANSMVKILRTRGELS
;
A
#
# COMPACT_ATOMS: atom_id res chain seq x y z
N LEU A 1 3.26 11.63 24.68
CA LEU A 1 2.85 10.57 25.63
C LEU A 1 2.26 11.09 26.95
N PRO A 2 2.89 12.02 27.73
CA PRO A 2 2.33 12.48 29.01
C PRO A 2 0.90 13.02 28.90
N TYR A 3 0.61 13.83 27.87
CA TYR A 3 -0.74 14.30 27.56
C TYR A 3 -1.76 13.17 27.35
N ALA A 4 -1.39 12.14 26.59
CA ALA A 4 -2.26 11.00 26.31
C ALA A 4 -2.67 10.25 27.60
N ILE A 5 -1.76 10.15 28.57
CA ILE A 5 -2.02 9.53 29.86
C ILE A 5 -2.88 10.45 30.74
N ALA A 6 -2.53 11.74 30.84
CA ALA A 6 -3.29 12.71 31.61
C ALA A 6 -4.76 12.77 31.16
N LEU A 7 -4.98 12.77 29.84
CA LEU A 7 -6.32 12.77 29.25
C LEU A 7 -7.10 11.50 29.64
N ARG A 8 -6.49 10.32 29.56
CA ARG A 8 -7.14 9.04 29.92
C ARG A 8 -7.37 8.89 31.41
N ASP A 9 -6.54 9.51 32.25
CA ASP A 9 -6.78 9.53 33.68
C ASP A 9 -8.00 10.40 34.04
N PHE A 10 -8.21 11.54 33.35
CA PHE A 10 -9.41 12.38 33.56
C PHE A 10 -10.67 11.74 32.98
N PHE A 11 -10.56 11.12 31.81
CA PHE A 11 -11.70 10.69 31.01
C PHE A 11 -11.77 9.17 30.85
N GLY A 12 -11.35 8.40 31.86
CA GLY A 12 -11.25 6.93 31.80
C GLY A 12 -12.58 6.21 31.56
N GLU A 13 -13.72 6.85 31.86
CA GLU A 13 -15.06 6.33 31.59
C GLU A 13 -15.56 6.64 30.17
N PHE A 14 -14.85 7.49 29.43
CA PHE A 14 -15.21 7.91 28.09
C PHE A 14 -14.47 7.12 27.03
N LYS A 15 -15.06 7.08 25.83
CA LYS A 15 -14.42 6.51 24.64
C LYS A 15 -13.33 7.43 24.13
N ILE A 16 -12.18 6.85 23.79
CA ILE A 16 -11.03 7.57 23.24
C ILE A 16 -10.96 7.35 21.74
N ARG A 17 -11.25 8.40 20.97
CA ARG A 17 -10.94 8.46 19.54
C ARG A 17 -9.54 9.04 19.36
N ALA A 18 -8.58 8.20 19.02
CA ALA A 18 -7.27 8.64 18.59
C ALA A 18 -7.29 9.04 17.11
N GLN A 19 -6.56 10.09 16.76
CA GLN A 19 -6.39 10.57 15.39
C GLN A 19 -4.90 10.80 15.12
N GLN A 20 -4.48 10.51 13.90
CA GLN A 20 -3.11 10.72 13.44
C GLN A 20 -2.85 12.19 13.12
N ASN A 21 -1.57 12.59 13.17
CA ASN A 21 -1.14 13.97 12.96
C ASN A 21 -1.39 14.46 11.52
N THR A 22 -1.91 15.68 11.43
CA THR A 22 -2.11 16.44 10.17
C THR A 22 -1.46 17.82 10.21
N ARG A 23 -1.06 18.30 11.40
CA ARG A 23 -0.55 19.66 11.59
C ARG A 23 0.91 19.80 11.18
N TYR A 24 1.69 18.77 11.48
CA TYR A 24 3.13 18.71 11.20
C TYR A 24 3.40 17.59 10.20
N ILE A 25 2.78 17.69 9.02
CA ILE A 25 3.04 16.81 7.87
C ILE A 25 3.31 17.70 6.66
N GLU A 26 4.16 17.23 5.76
CA GLU A 26 4.40 17.90 4.47
C GLU A 26 3.96 16.99 3.31
N SER A 27 4.62 17.16 2.16
CA SER A 27 4.34 16.41 0.93
C SER A 27 5.04 15.05 0.87
N ASP A 28 5.94 14.73 1.80
CA ASP A 28 6.58 13.41 1.85
C ASP A 28 5.68 12.37 2.52
N ILE A 29 5.18 11.43 1.73
CA ILE A 29 4.34 10.33 2.21
C ILE A 29 5.09 9.40 3.17
N GLU A 30 6.41 9.29 3.05
CA GLU A 30 7.21 8.45 3.94
C GLU A 30 7.35 9.08 5.32
N GLU A 31 7.61 10.39 5.39
CA GLU A 31 7.60 11.16 6.63
C GLU A 31 6.25 11.05 7.35
N ALA A 32 5.14 11.29 6.64
CA ALA A 32 3.80 11.19 7.20
C ALA A 32 3.56 9.78 7.78
N THR A 33 3.87 8.74 7.00
CA THR A 33 3.71 7.34 7.43
C THR A 33 4.53 7.02 8.69
N ARG A 34 5.79 7.46 8.75
CA ARG A 34 6.66 7.24 9.93
C ARG A 34 6.09 7.93 11.17
N THR A 35 5.59 9.17 11.03
CA THR A 35 4.93 9.90 12.12
C THR A 35 3.67 9.19 12.59
N HIS A 36 2.85 8.70 11.67
CA HIS A 36 1.61 7.97 11.96
C HIS A 36 1.83 6.64 12.69
N VAL A 37 2.98 5.98 12.48
CA VAL A 37 3.40 4.82 13.29
C VAL A 37 3.61 5.24 14.75
N ILE A 38 4.23 6.40 15.00
CA ILE A 38 4.45 6.93 16.36
C ILE A 38 3.11 7.29 17.02
N ASP A 39 2.19 7.92 16.30
CA ASP A 39 0.84 8.21 16.81
C ASP A 39 0.12 6.92 17.24
N THR A 40 0.21 5.88 16.40
CA THR A 40 -0.40 4.58 16.65
C THR A 40 0.27 3.84 17.81
N LEU A 41 1.59 3.98 17.96
CA LEU A 41 2.33 3.48 19.13
C LEU A 41 1.84 4.14 20.42
N ILE A 42 1.55 5.44 20.43
CA ILE A 42 1.00 6.13 21.61
C ILE A 42 -0.36 5.51 21.99
N SER A 43 -1.23 5.24 21.00
CA SER A 43 -2.48 4.52 21.23
C SER A 43 -2.26 3.12 21.79
N ALA A 44 -1.30 2.37 21.24
CA ALA A 44 -0.97 1.02 21.69
C ALA A 44 -0.42 1.00 23.12
N LEU A 45 0.39 1.97 23.52
CA LEU A 45 0.92 2.09 24.89
C LEU A 45 -0.13 2.56 25.90
N THR A 46 -1.17 3.27 25.44
CA THR A 46 -2.22 3.83 26.29
C THR A 46 -3.57 3.14 26.04
N SER A 47 -4.44 3.69 25.20
CA SER A 47 -5.68 3.03 24.73
C SER A 47 -6.29 3.80 23.56
N ALA A 48 -7.01 3.13 22.66
CA ALA A 48 -7.90 3.78 21.71
C ALA A 48 -9.11 2.89 21.46
N ASP A 49 -10.32 3.42 21.63
CA ASP A 49 -11.55 2.72 21.26
C ASP A 49 -11.81 2.84 19.75
N VAL A 50 -11.41 3.97 19.17
CA VAL A 50 -11.41 4.21 17.72
C VAL A 50 -10.06 4.80 17.35
N GLN A 51 -9.32 4.12 16.47
CA GLN A 51 -8.15 4.68 15.81
C GLN A 51 -8.56 5.19 14.44
N SER A 52 -8.66 6.51 14.29
CA SER A 52 -8.77 7.16 12.98
C SER A 52 -7.41 7.19 12.30
N THR A 53 -7.43 7.11 10.97
CA THR A 53 -6.24 7.21 10.12
C THR A 53 -6.30 8.46 9.28
N ILE A 54 -5.13 8.98 8.94
CA ILE A 54 -4.92 10.02 7.95
C ILE A 54 -4.24 9.38 6.75
N THR A 55 -4.59 9.81 5.54
CA THR A 55 -3.89 9.34 4.35
C THR A 55 -2.53 10.02 4.28
N PRO A 56 -1.44 9.29 4.00
CA PRO A 56 -0.10 9.87 4.05
C PRO A 56 0.14 10.96 3.00
N ASP A 57 -0.78 11.13 2.04
CA ASP A 57 -0.77 12.18 1.02
C ASP A 57 -1.63 13.40 1.35
N GLU A 58 -2.20 13.52 2.56
CA GLU A 58 -3.08 14.64 2.94
C GLU A 58 -2.39 16.01 2.85
N GLY A 59 -1.10 16.09 3.22
CA GLY A 59 -0.29 17.30 3.08
C GLY A 59 0.12 17.63 1.64
N ARG A 60 -0.28 16.80 0.67
CA ARG A 60 0.20 16.81 -0.72
C ARG A 60 -0.92 17.02 -1.74
N ASN A 61 -2.01 16.27 -1.61
CA ASN A 61 -3.14 16.26 -2.54
C ASN A 61 -4.42 15.83 -1.82
N VAL A 62 -5.58 16.01 -2.47
CA VAL A 62 -6.83 15.38 -2.00
C VAL A 62 -6.60 13.85 -1.92
N PRO A 63 -6.99 13.16 -0.84
CA PRO A 63 -6.67 11.76 -0.62
C PRO A 63 -7.01 10.84 -1.78
N TRP A 64 -6.01 10.10 -2.27
CA TRP A 64 -6.20 9.13 -3.35
C TRP A 64 -6.50 7.72 -2.83
N HIS A 65 -7.22 6.93 -3.63
CA HIS A 65 -7.73 5.60 -3.25
C HIS A 65 -6.69 4.72 -2.55
N TYR A 66 -5.51 4.58 -3.15
CA TYR A 66 -4.47 3.70 -2.63
C TYR A 66 -3.76 4.26 -1.39
N ASN A 67 -3.82 5.57 -1.14
CA ASN A 67 -3.27 6.17 0.06
C ASN A 67 -4.23 6.05 1.26
N ASN A 68 -5.55 5.97 1.05
CA ASN A 68 -6.47 5.49 2.08
C ASN A 68 -6.11 4.07 2.53
N ILE A 69 -5.84 3.18 1.58
CA ILE A 69 -5.43 1.80 1.90
C ILE A 69 -4.10 1.78 2.66
N ARG A 70 -3.10 2.57 2.23
CA ARG A 70 -1.82 2.68 2.94
C ARG A 70 -1.99 3.17 4.38
N GLY A 71 -2.83 4.17 4.63
CA GLY A 71 -3.12 4.64 5.99
C GLY A 71 -3.68 3.53 6.88
N ILE A 72 -4.63 2.74 6.36
CA ILE A 72 -5.21 1.57 7.04
C ILE A 72 -4.17 0.47 7.26
N GLU A 73 -3.37 0.15 6.24
CA GLU A 73 -2.33 -0.88 6.31
C GLU A 73 -1.25 -0.53 7.32
N THR A 74 -0.80 0.72 7.37
CA THR A 74 0.15 1.23 8.35
C THR A 74 -0.38 1.07 9.77
N ALA A 75 -1.63 1.49 10.04
CA ALA A 75 -2.23 1.35 11.36
C ALA A 75 -2.38 -0.13 11.75
N LYS A 76 -2.91 -0.96 10.85
CA LYS A 76 -3.05 -2.41 11.05
C LYS A 76 -1.70 -3.08 11.33
N GLN A 77 -0.69 -2.84 10.50
CA GLN A 77 0.62 -3.44 10.63
C GLN A 77 1.29 -3.03 11.94
N THR A 78 1.16 -1.75 12.33
CA THR A 78 1.68 -1.25 13.60
C THR A 78 1.03 -1.94 14.78
N PHE A 79 -0.30 -2.05 14.83
CA PHE A 79 -0.97 -2.73 15.94
C PHE A 79 -0.63 -4.22 16.01
N VAL A 80 -0.60 -4.92 14.86
CA VAL A 80 -0.23 -6.35 14.82
C VAL A 80 1.20 -6.56 15.28
N ALA A 81 2.13 -5.67 14.91
CA ALA A 81 3.52 -5.75 15.34
C ALA A 81 3.71 -5.46 16.84
N LEU A 82 2.80 -4.70 17.44
CA LEU A 82 2.80 -4.32 18.85
C LEU A 82 1.83 -5.17 19.69
N ASP A 83 1.34 -6.29 19.16
CA ASP A 83 0.45 -7.16 19.90
C ASP A 83 1.12 -7.64 21.20
N GLY A 84 0.38 -7.55 22.33
CA GLY A 84 0.91 -7.85 23.65
C GLY A 84 1.94 -6.86 24.22
N ILE A 85 2.22 -5.70 23.59
CA ILE A 85 3.29 -4.79 24.04
C ILE A 85 3.19 -4.36 25.51
N LYS A 86 1.98 -4.24 26.05
CA LYS A 86 1.74 -3.85 27.46
C LYS A 86 2.08 -4.95 28.47
N GLU A 87 2.25 -6.20 28.02
CA GLU A 87 2.74 -7.29 28.86
C GLU A 87 4.25 -7.23 29.04
N LEU A 88 4.96 -6.65 28.05
CA LEU A 88 6.41 -6.54 28.01
C LEU A 88 6.92 -5.21 28.57
N LEU A 89 6.17 -4.12 28.34
CA LEU A 89 6.57 -2.77 28.71
C LEU A 89 5.60 -2.15 29.73
N LYS A 90 6.14 -1.38 30.67
CA LYS A 90 5.37 -0.57 31.62
C LYS A 90 5.73 0.90 31.47
N ILE A 91 4.73 1.76 31.61
CA ILE A 91 4.94 3.21 31.67
C ILE A 91 5.45 3.56 33.08
N ASP A 92 6.63 4.17 33.14
CA ASP A 92 7.19 4.70 34.38
C ASP A 92 6.42 5.97 34.81
N ARG A 93 5.55 5.82 35.80
CA ARG A 93 4.75 6.91 36.38
C ARG A 93 5.45 7.61 37.54
N ASP A 94 6.52 7.06 38.09
CA ASP A 94 7.25 7.67 39.21
C ASP A 94 8.38 8.59 38.70
N GLY A 95 8.79 8.41 37.44
CA GLY A 95 9.78 9.24 36.76
C GLY A 95 9.25 10.61 36.25
N PRO A 96 10.04 11.28 35.37
CA PRO A 96 9.70 12.60 34.82
C PRO A 96 8.32 12.66 34.16
N LEU A 97 7.90 11.56 33.52
CA LEU A 97 6.59 11.45 32.88
C LEU A 97 5.45 11.69 33.87
N GLY A 98 5.52 11.16 35.09
CA GLY A 98 4.49 11.33 36.11
C GLY A 98 4.33 12.79 36.54
N LYS A 99 5.45 13.50 36.69
CA LYS A 99 5.46 14.93 37.01
C LYS A 99 4.79 15.75 35.90
N MET A 100 5.11 15.47 34.64
CA MET A 100 4.48 16.11 33.49
C MET A 100 2.98 15.81 33.41
N VAL A 101 2.57 14.57 33.69
CA VAL A 101 1.15 14.20 33.76
C VAL A 101 0.42 15.02 34.83
N ARG A 102 1.01 15.15 36.02
CA ARG A 102 0.43 15.94 37.11
C ARG A 102 0.31 17.42 36.74
N GLU A 103 1.37 18.01 36.20
CA GLU A 103 1.40 19.42 35.81
C GLU A 103 0.33 19.75 34.75
N LEU A 104 0.17 18.88 33.73
CA LEU A 104 -0.87 19.06 32.71
C LEU A 104 -2.28 19.07 33.32
N LYS A 105 -2.52 18.25 34.34
CA LYS A 105 -3.80 18.22 35.05
C LYS A 105 -4.02 19.50 35.85
N GLU A 106 -3.00 19.98 36.56
CA GLU A 106 -3.08 21.24 37.32
C GLU A 106 -3.37 22.43 36.41
N ARG A 107 -2.68 22.54 35.27
CA ARG A 107 -2.95 23.59 34.27
C ARG A 107 -4.40 23.56 33.77
N ALA A 108 -4.93 22.38 33.46
CA ALA A 108 -6.32 22.24 33.00
C ALA A 108 -7.35 22.62 34.08
N ILE A 109 -7.09 22.28 35.35
CA ILE A 109 -7.95 22.66 36.48
C ILE A 109 -7.94 24.19 36.64
N CYS A 110 -6.75 24.82 36.67
CA CYS A 110 -6.64 26.27 36.77
C CYS A 110 -7.37 26.99 35.60
N PHE A 111 -7.33 26.42 34.39
CA PHE A 111 -8.06 26.99 33.25
C PHE A 111 -9.57 27.04 33.50
N LEU A 112 -10.13 25.97 34.08
CA LEU A 112 -11.55 25.91 34.43
C LEU A 112 -11.90 26.82 35.61
N GLU A 113 -11.04 26.90 36.62
CA GLU A 113 -11.19 27.84 37.74
C GLU A 113 -11.27 29.28 37.21
N GLU A 114 -10.37 29.66 36.31
CA GLU A 114 -10.35 31.01 35.76
C GLU A 114 -11.58 31.29 34.86
N ILE A 115 -12.07 30.29 34.12
CA ILE A 115 -13.35 30.42 33.38
C ILE A 115 -14.50 30.73 34.35
N LEU A 116 -14.55 30.08 35.51
CA LEU A 116 -15.57 30.37 36.52
C LEU A 116 -15.39 31.77 37.11
N ASP A 117 -14.15 32.17 37.41
CA ASP A 117 -13.82 33.49 37.97
C ASP A 117 -14.22 34.65 37.06
N VAL A 118 -14.12 34.47 35.73
CA VAL A 118 -14.53 35.50 34.77
C VAL A 118 -16.04 35.54 34.49
N GLY A 119 -16.84 34.67 35.11
CA GLY A 119 -18.30 34.63 34.95
C GLY A 119 -18.82 33.55 34.01
N GLY A 120 -18.01 32.53 33.70
CA GLY A 120 -18.38 31.38 32.89
C GLY A 120 -17.91 31.46 31.43
N TYR A 121 -18.47 30.58 30.60
CA TYR A 121 -17.97 30.33 29.24
C TYR A 121 -18.10 31.55 28.31
N PHE A 122 -19.24 32.24 28.27
CA PHE A 122 -19.41 33.38 27.35
C PHE A 122 -18.43 34.52 27.63
N PRO A 123 -18.28 35.01 28.88
CA PRO A 123 -17.24 36.00 29.19
C PRO A 123 -15.81 35.52 28.87
N ALA A 124 -15.50 34.23 29.10
CA ALA A 124 -14.17 33.69 28.77
C ALA A 124 -13.88 33.72 27.26
N VAL A 125 -14.87 33.36 26.43
CA VAL A 125 -14.77 33.45 24.96
C VAL A 125 -14.65 34.90 24.51
N GLU A 126 -15.42 35.82 25.08
CA GLU A 126 -15.32 37.25 24.75
C GLU A 126 -13.95 37.84 25.11
N LYS A 127 -13.33 37.34 26.18
CA LYS A 127 -11.98 37.71 26.61
C LYS A 127 -10.86 37.01 25.84
N GLY A 128 -11.18 36.20 24.83
CA GLY A 128 -10.19 35.52 23.99
C GLY A 128 -9.40 34.43 24.72
N PHE A 129 -10.01 33.72 25.69
CA PHE A 129 -9.32 32.66 26.43
C PHE A 129 -8.90 31.46 25.55
N PHE A 130 -9.56 31.28 24.41
CA PHE A 130 -9.37 30.12 23.53
C PHE A 130 -8.61 30.51 22.27
N VAL A 131 -7.85 29.55 21.74
CA VAL A 131 -7.01 29.73 20.54
C VAL A 131 -5.88 30.75 20.76
N ASP A 132 -5.54 31.04 22.02
CA ASP A 132 -4.30 31.77 22.36
C ASP A 132 -3.09 30.86 22.12
N SER A 133 -2.00 31.43 21.61
CA SER A 133 -0.82 30.65 21.22
C SER A 133 0.08 30.25 22.39
N ALA A 134 -0.14 30.80 23.59
CA ALA A 134 0.69 30.55 24.75
C ALA A 134 0.39 29.21 25.46
N MET A 135 1.35 28.75 26.26
CA MET A 135 1.17 27.60 27.13
C MET A 135 0.53 28.03 28.46
N TYR A 136 -0.80 27.95 28.52
CA TYR A 136 -1.58 28.32 29.72
C TYR A 136 -0.95 27.82 31.04
N PRO A 137 -0.78 28.68 32.08
CA PRO A 137 -1.49 29.95 32.33
C PRO A 137 -0.92 31.19 31.64
N GLU A 138 0.16 31.05 30.88
CA GLU A 138 0.62 32.13 30.02
C GLU A 138 -0.46 32.49 28.99
N ARG A 139 -0.55 33.78 28.65
CA ARG A 139 -1.38 34.28 27.54
C ARG A 139 -0.60 35.31 26.75
N HIS A 140 -0.63 35.20 25.43
CA HIS A 140 -0.06 36.21 24.54
C HIS A 140 -1.05 37.31 24.15
N GLY A 141 -2.36 37.07 24.33
CA GLY A 141 -3.40 38.01 23.94
C GLY A 141 -3.75 37.95 22.46
N ASP A 142 -3.41 36.85 21.78
CA ASP A 142 -3.72 36.56 20.38
C ASP A 142 -4.87 35.56 20.21
N GLY A 143 -5.53 35.20 21.31
CA GLY A 143 -6.72 34.35 21.29
C GLY A 143 -7.91 34.95 20.54
N ILE A 144 -8.80 34.09 20.07
CA ILE A 144 -9.95 34.49 19.26
C ILE A 144 -11.11 34.89 20.18
N ALA A 145 -11.39 36.19 20.23
CA ALA A 145 -12.56 36.72 20.89
C ALA A 145 -13.82 36.63 20.01
N ARG A 146 -14.94 36.15 20.58
CA ARG A 146 -16.26 36.20 19.94
C ARG A 146 -17.24 36.92 20.85
N SER A 147 -17.91 37.93 20.31
CA SER A 147 -18.95 38.70 21.01
C SER A 147 -20.23 37.87 21.17
N GLY A 148 -20.85 37.91 22.35
CA GLY A 148 -22.18 37.35 22.60
C GLY A 148 -23.30 38.08 21.85
N GLU A 149 -23.04 39.27 21.32
CA GLU A 149 -23.98 40.09 20.55
C GLU A 149 -23.66 40.10 19.04
N GLY A 150 -22.80 39.20 18.57
CA GLY A 150 -22.34 39.18 17.17
C GLY A 150 -22.32 37.79 16.52
N GLY A 151 -21.80 37.73 15.30
CA GLY A 151 -21.66 36.49 14.54
C GLY A 151 -22.88 36.14 13.67
N VAL A 152 -22.82 34.95 13.07
CA VAL A 152 -23.86 34.45 12.17
C VAL A 152 -25.10 34.06 12.98
N ALA A 153 -26.29 34.42 12.50
CA ALA A 153 -27.58 34.14 13.13
C ALA A 153 -27.77 34.80 14.52
N MET A 154 -27.12 35.93 14.78
CA MET A 154 -27.44 36.78 15.93
C MET A 154 -28.93 37.17 15.90
N GLY A 155 -29.59 37.14 17.05
CA GLY A 155 -31.02 37.48 17.17
C GLY A 155 -31.98 36.37 16.75
N THR A 156 -31.49 35.15 16.52
CA THR A 156 -32.33 33.98 16.17
C THR A 156 -32.68 33.10 17.37
N ILE A 157 -32.36 33.53 18.59
CA ILE A 157 -32.72 32.85 19.84
C ILE A 157 -34.04 33.43 20.34
N PHE A 158 -35.06 32.57 20.45
CA PHE A 158 -36.39 32.95 20.91
C PHE A 158 -36.70 32.31 22.26
N LYS A 159 -37.22 33.13 23.18
CA LYS A 159 -37.76 32.62 24.44
C LYS A 159 -38.97 31.74 24.14
N ARG A 160 -39.02 30.55 24.71
CA ARG A 160 -40.19 29.68 24.64
C ARG A 160 -41.31 30.32 25.45
N GLU A 161 -42.49 30.45 24.83
CA GLU A 161 -43.70 30.81 25.55
C GLU A 161 -44.13 29.67 26.48
N PRO A 162 -44.87 29.96 27.57
CA PRO A 162 -45.31 28.95 28.53
C PRO A 162 -46.16 27.82 27.91
N ASP A 163 -46.76 28.06 26.76
CA ASP A 163 -47.55 27.12 25.99
C ASP A 163 -46.81 26.51 24.78
N TYR A 164 -45.50 26.74 24.67
CA TYR A 164 -44.67 26.15 23.63
C TYR A 164 -44.84 24.62 23.60
N PHE A 165 -45.18 24.10 22.42
CA PHE A 165 -45.39 22.69 22.20
C PHE A 165 -44.80 22.24 20.86
N ALA A 166 -44.01 21.16 20.91
CA ALA A 166 -43.46 20.46 19.76
C ALA A 166 -43.90 18.98 19.81
N PRO A 167 -44.81 18.52 18.93
CA PRO A 167 -45.36 17.15 18.95
C PRO A 167 -44.41 16.13 18.29
N VAL A 168 -43.13 16.12 18.67
CA VAL A 168 -42.11 15.25 18.06
C VAL A 168 -41.26 14.55 19.11
N CYS A 169 -40.87 13.32 18.83
CA CYS A 169 -39.91 12.57 19.65
C CYS A 169 -38.53 13.25 19.64
N SER A 170 -37.74 12.99 20.68
CA SER A 170 -36.35 13.47 20.82
C SER A 170 -36.18 15.00 20.82
N HIS A 171 -37.20 15.73 21.27
CA HIS A 171 -37.13 17.18 21.48
C HIS A 171 -36.46 17.51 22.82
N PHE A 172 -35.49 18.43 22.82
CA PHE A 172 -34.82 18.93 24.03
C PHE A 172 -35.45 20.25 24.52
N GLY A 173 -35.47 20.44 25.85
CA GLY A 173 -36.00 21.63 26.54
C GLY A 173 -37.49 21.56 26.84
N ASP A 174 -38.01 22.61 27.46
CA ASP A 174 -39.40 22.68 27.94
C ASP A 174 -40.42 22.48 26.83
N ASN A 175 -41.36 21.57 27.05
CA ASN A 175 -42.36 21.19 26.05
C ASN A 175 -43.70 20.90 26.73
N ARG A 176 -44.74 21.67 26.41
CA ARG A 176 -46.05 21.54 27.04
C ARG A 176 -46.88 20.43 26.38
N ILE A 177 -46.70 19.21 26.85
CA ILE A 177 -47.40 18.03 26.33
C ILE A 177 -48.89 18.06 26.74
N PRO A 178 -49.85 17.88 25.82
CA PRO A 178 -51.27 17.83 26.15
C PRO A 178 -51.61 16.72 27.16
N GLN A 179 -52.57 17.00 28.05
CA GLN A 179 -53.07 16.02 29.02
C GLN A 179 -53.62 14.78 28.30
N ASN A 180 -53.41 13.60 28.90
CA ASN A 180 -53.79 12.28 28.36
C ASN A 180 -53.00 11.79 27.13
N THR A 181 -51.87 12.42 26.80
CA THR A 181 -50.95 11.94 25.75
C THR A 181 -49.93 10.95 26.34
N LYS A 182 -49.79 9.74 25.78
CA LYS A 182 -48.81 8.74 26.25
C LYS A 182 -47.45 8.91 25.58
N LYS A 183 -47.44 9.36 24.33
CA LYS A 183 -46.23 9.73 23.57
C LYS A 183 -46.43 11.09 22.91
N VAL A 184 -45.44 11.98 23.04
CA VAL A 184 -45.51 13.37 22.55
C VAL A 184 -45.99 13.51 21.09
N CYS A 185 -45.61 12.58 20.21
CA CYS A 185 -45.98 12.61 18.80
C CYS A 185 -47.32 11.96 18.46
N GLU A 186 -48.07 11.40 19.42
CA GLU A 186 -49.41 10.82 19.18
C GLU A 186 -50.39 11.86 18.62
N VAL A 187 -50.22 13.12 19.01
CA VAL A 187 -51.04 14.25 18.56
C VAL A 187 -50.98 14.45 17.04
N ILE A 188 -49.90 14.01 16.40
CA ILE A 188 -49.71 14.05 14.95
C ILE A 188 -49.71 12.65 14.33
N ASP A 189 -50.22 11.64 15.05
CA ASP A 189 -50.22 10.24 14.63
C ASP A 189 -48.79 9.73 14.31
N GLY A 190 -47.81 10.07 15.16
CA GLY A 190 -46.40 9.70 15.03
C GLY A 190 -45.57 10.68 14.18
N CYS A 191 -44.39 11.07 14.67
CA CYS A 191 -43.42 11.84 13.88
C CYS A 191 -42.58 10.90 12.98
N THR A 192 -41.68 11.45 12.17
CA THR A 192 -40.83 10.69 11.23
C THR A 192 -39.95 9.62 11.91
N PHE A 193 -39.57 9.80 13.18
CA PHE A 193 -38.88 8.76 13.96
C PHE A 193 -39.76 7.53 14.27
N CYS A 194 -41.07 7.73 14.38
CA CYS A 194 -42.02 6.65 14.68
C CYS A 194 -42.75 6.14 13.44
N LYS A 195 -42.82 6.95 12.38
CA LYS A 195 -43.46 6.66 11.10
C LYS A 195 -42.56 7.13 9.94
N PRO A 196 -41.58 6.30 9.52
CA PRO A 196 -40.66 6.63 8.43
C PRO A 196 -41.36 6.99 7.12
N GLU A 197 -42.57 6.49 6.89
CA GLU A 197 -43.41 6.83 5.73
C GLU A 197 -43.76 8.32 5.63
N LYS A 198 -43.59 9.10 6.72
CA LYS A 198 -43.79 10.56 6.72
C LYS A 198 -42.57 11.34 6.25
N ILE A 199 -41.45 10.68 5.95
CA ILE A 199 -40.25 11.35 5.44
C ILE A 199 -40.54 11.80 4.01
N ALA A 200 -40.45 13.11 3.77
CA ALA A 200 -40.51 13.68 2.43
C ALA A 200 -39.16 13.49 1.74
N TYR A 201 -39.03 12.42 0.94
CA TYR A 201 -37.85 12.20 0.11
C TYR A 201 -37.89 13.15 -1.10
N ILE A 202 -36.82 13.92 -1.27
CA ILE A 202 -36.60 14.80 -2.42
C ILE A 202 -35.43 14.18 -3.17
N ASP A 203 -35.65 13.85 -4.44
CA ASP A 203 -34.64 13.15 -5.25
C ASP A 203 -33.56 14.11 -5.72
N GLU A 204 -33.90 15.03 -6.63
CA GLU A 204 -32.99 16.02 -7.17
C GLU A 204 -33.63 17.42 -7.15
N LEU A 205 -32.82 18.43 -6.84
CA LEU A 205 -33.19 19.83 -6.94
C LEU A 205 -32.58 20.50 -8.19
N ASP A 206 -31.42 20.01 -8.63
CA ASP A 206 -30.75 20.45 -9.86
C ASP A 206 -30.48 19.24 -10.76
N PRO A 207 -31.22 19.07 -11.86
CA PRO A 207 -31.03 17.93 -12.75
C PRO A 207 -29.70 17.99 -13.52
N THR A 208 -29.07 19.15 -13.63
CA THR A 208 -27.82 19.35 -14.39
C THR A 208 -26.57 19.04 -13.57
N ASP A 209 -26.59 19.31 -12.27
CA ASP A 209 -25.54 18.93 -11.31
C ASP A 209 -25.97 17.73 -10.45
N SER A 210 -26.31 16.64 -11.13
CA SER A 210 -26.83 15.41 -10.51
C SER A 210 -25.83 14.26 -10.56
N CYS A 211 -26.05 13.26 -9.71
CA CYS A 211 -25.28 12.01 -9.75
C CYS A 211 -25.43 11.32 -11.11
N ASP A 212 -26.64 11.31 -11.68
CA ASP A 212 -26.95 10.67 -12.96
C ASP A 212 -26.12 11.24 -14.10
N SER A 213 -26.00 12.56 -14.20
CA SER A 213 -25.17 13.23 -15.21
C SER A 213 -23.70 12.80 -15.10
N ARG A 214 -23.15 12.73 -13.88
CA ARG A 214 -21.75 12.28 -13.64
C ARG A 214 -21.56 10.79 -13.95
N LEU A 215 -22.56 9.97 -13.63
CA LEU A 215 -22.54 8.54 -13.92
C LEU A 215 -22.55 8.27 -15.43
N GLN A 216 -23.38 8.99 -16.20
CA GLN A 216 -23.41 8.87 -17.66
C GLN A 216 -22.05 9.21 -18.28
N ALA A 217 -21.41 10.30 -17.84
CA ALA A 217 -20.11 10.74 -18.36
C ALA A 217 -18.99 9.70 -18.19
N SER A 218 -19.01 8.94 -17.09
CA SER A 218 -17.97 7.95 -16.76
C SER A 218 -18.38 6.48 -17.05
N ALA A 219 -19.52 6.26 -17.71
CA ALA A 219 -20.00 4.94 -18.11
C ALA A 219 -18.99 4.10 -18.94
N PRO A 220 -18.21 4.68 -19.88
CA PRO A 220 -17.23 3.91 -20.65
C PRO A 220 -16.15 3.21 -19.80
N PHE A 221 -15.84 3.74 -18.62
CA PHE A 221 -14.81 3.20 -17.71
C PHE A 221 -15.37 2.27 -16.63
N ARG A 222 -16.64 2.46 -16.24
CA ARG A 222 -17.30 1.61 -15.23
C ARG A 222 -17.93 0.35 -15.82
N THR A 223 -18.73 0.50 -16.87
CA THR A 223 -19.52 -0.59 -17.47
C THR A 223 -19.07 -0.93 -18.89
N GLY A 224 -18.22 -0.10 -19.50
CA GLY A 224 -17.63 -0.35 -20.81
C GLY A 224 -16.33 -1.16 -20.74
N ASN A 225 -15.66 -1.26 -21.90
CA ASN A 225 -14.40 -1.99 -22.07
C ASN A 225 -13.16 -1.11 -21.97
N LEU A 226 -13.33 0.19 -21.74
CA LEU A 226 -12.20 1.11 -21.63
C LEU A 226 -11.62 1.09 -20.22
N ILE A 227 -10.31 1.26 -20.13
CA ILE A 227 -9.61 1.47 -18.87
C ILE A 227 -8.70 2.70 -19.01
N LYS A 228 -8.61 3.43 -17.92
CA LYS A 228 -7.77 4.61 -17.75
C LYS A 228 -7.32 4.66 -16.29
N PRO A 229 -6.11 5.15 -15.97
CA PRO A 229 -5.72 5.35 -14.59
C PRO A 229 -6.68 6.28 -13.86
N GLU A 230 -6.78 6.14 -12.55
CA GLU A 230 -7.60 7.01 -11.70
C GLU A 230 -6.99 7.13 -10.31
N ALA A 231 -7.30 8.23 -9.64
CA ALA A 231 -6.82 8.53 -8.30
C ALA A 231 -7.96 8.75 -7.31
N GLU A 232 -9.07 9.35 -7.74
CA GLU A 232 -10.27 9.57 -6.91
C GLU A 232 -11.60 9.35 -7.66
N TRP A 233 -11.66 9.58 -8.97
CA TRP A 233 -12.88 9.46 -9.76
C TRP A 233 -12.70 8.55 -10.98
N ALA A 234 -13.79 7.85 -11.35
CA ALA A 234 -13.80 6.87 -12.43
C ALA A 234 -13.20 7.41 -13.75
N GLY A 235 -12.02 6.93 -14.11
CA GLY A 235 -11.29 7.32 -15.32
C GLY A 235 -10.76 8.77 -15.34
N ASP A 236 -10.47 9.38 -14.19
CA ASP A 236 -9.94 10.76 -14.11
C ASP A 236 -8.59 10.93 -14.85
N GLY A 237 -7.86 9.84 -15.09
CA GLY A 237 -6.60 9.81 -15.84
C GLY A 237 -5.36 10.13 -15.04
N THR A 238 -5.50 10.45 -13.75
CA THR A 238 -4.41 10.93 -12.90
C THR A 238 -3.41 9.81 -12.63
N ILE A 239 -2.14 10.12 -12.86
CA ILE A 239 -1.02 9.29 -12.46
C ILE A 239 -0.02 10.11 -11.67
N LEU A 240 0.84 9.41 -10.93
CA LEU A 240 2.01 9.98 -10.29
C LEU A 240 3.26 9.48 -11.01
N ILE A 241 4.15 10.40 -11.37
CA ILE A 241 5.51 10.07 -11.80
C ILE A 241 6.49 10.58 -10.76
N GLN A 242 7.47 9.75 -10.43
CA GLN A 242 8.55 10.07 -9.51
C GLN A 242 9.85 10.09 -10.31
N MET A 243 10.70 11.08 -10.08
CA MET A 243 11.98 11.19 -10.76
C MET A 243 13.02 11.89 -9.91
N PHE A 244 14.28 11.56 -10.16
CA PHE A 244 15.42 12.32 -9.64
C PHE A 244 16.05 13.08 -10.81
N LEU A 245 16.27 14.38 -10.62
CA LEU A 245 16.99 15.20 -11.58
C LEU A 245 18.28 15.70 -10.94
N PRO A 246 19.44 15.56 -11.61
CA PRO A 246 20.74 15.96 -11.07
C PRO A 246 20.95 17.47 -11.19
N GLU A 247 20.00 18.23 -10.64
CA GLU A 247 19.92 19.69 -10.70
C GLU A 247 19.41 20.25 -9.36
N ASN A 248 19.68 21.53 -9.13
CA ASN A 248 19.09 22.27 -8.01
C ASN A 248 17.56 22.29 -8.09
N GLU A 249 16.92 22.53 -6.95
CA GLU A 249 15.47 22.38 -6.77
C GLU A 249 14.64 23.17 -7.79
N ASP A 250 14.98 24.43 -8.04
CA ASP A 250 14.22 25.31 -8.94
C ASP A 250 14.26 24.81 -10.39
N VAL A 251 15.45 24.47 -10.88
CA VAL A 251 15.65 23.93 -12.23
C VAL A 251 14.99 22.56 -12.36
N ALA A 252 15.13 21.71 -11.35
CA ALA A 252 14.55 20.39 -11.33
C ALA A 252 13.02 20.45 -11.39
N LYS A 253 12.36 21.32 -10.60
CA LYS A 253 10.91 21.54 -10.65
C LYS A 253 10.45 21.93 -12.05
N ALA A 254 11.08 22.93 -12.66
CA ALA A 254 10.73 23.37 -14.01
C ALA A 254 10.94 22.27 -15.06
N ALA A 255 12.09 21.57 -15.00
CA ALA A 255 12.42 20.51 -15.94
C ALA A 255 11.45 19.32 -15.83
N SER A 256 11.03 18.95 -14.62
CA SER A 256 10.08 17.84 -14.40
C SER A 256 8.71 18.08 -15.05
N LEU A 257 8.22 19.32 -15.06
CA LEU A 257 6.99 19.70 -15.75
C LEU A 257 7.13 19.57 -17.27
N GLU A 258 8.26 19.99 -17.86
CA GLU A 258 8.52 19.82 -19.29
C GLU A 258 8.69 18.35 -19.69
N ILE A 259 9.31 17.54 -18.83
CA ILE A 259 9.38 16.08 -19.01
C ILE A 259 7.97 15.48 -18.99
N ALA A 260 7.14 15.85 -18.03
CA ALA A 260 5.75 15.37 -17.93
C ALA A 260 4.92 15.73 -19.19
N LYS A 261 5.06 16.96 -19.70
CA LYS A 261 4.44 17.37 -20.98
C LYS A 261 4.92 16.53 -22.15
N LYS A 262 6.23 16.27 -22.26
CA LYS A 262 6.82 15.41 -23.31
C LYS A 262 6.41 13.94 -23.17
N MET A 263 5.98 13.52 -21.99
CA MET A 263 5.34 12.22 -21.75
C MET A 263 3.84 12.20 -22.09
N ASN A 264 3.30 13.27 -22.69
CA ASN A 264 1.88 13.44 -23.03
C ASN A 264 0.93 13.48 -21.82
N LEU A 265 1.41 13.97 -20.66
CA LEU A 265 0.55 14.25 -19.51
C LEU A 265 -0.03 15.67 -19.63
N SER A 266 -1.34 15.81 -19.43
CA SER A 266 -1.97 17.13 -19.26
C SER A 266 -1.96 17.54 -17.79
N GLU A 267 -2.11 18.85 -17.55
CA GLU A 267 -2.19 19.44 -16.21
C GLU A 267 -1.09 18.94 -15.26
N PRO A 268 0.19 18.90 -15.67
CA PRO A 268 1.24 18.44 -14.78
C PRO A 268 1.45 19.43 -13.63
N GLU A 269 1.57 18.91 -12.42
CA GLU A 269 1.79 19.68 -11.21
C GLU A 269 2.83 18.96 -10.35
N VAL A 270 3.88 19.68 -9.94
CA VAL A 270 4.83 19.18 -8.93
C VAL A 270 4.12 19.20 -7.59
N ILE A 271 4.00 18.04 -6.96
CA ILE A 271 3.30 17.91 -5.67
C ILE A 271 4.24 17.60 -4.51
N ASN A 272 5.48 17.17 -4.78
CA ASN A 272 6.52 16.98 -3.77
C ASN A 272 7.89 17.30 -4.38
N SER A 273 8.77 17.88 -3.57
CA SER A 273 10.15 18.16 -3.92
C SER A 273 11.04 17.96 -2.69
N GLN A 274 12.06 17.13 -2.85
CA GLN A 274 13.02 16.82 -1.79
C GLN A 274 14.43 17.02 -2.33
N VAL A 275 15.14 17.97 -1.73
CA VAL A 275 16.55 18.23 -2.07
C VAL A 275 17.40 17.09 -1.50
N MET A 276 17.96 16.26 -2.38
CA MET A 276 18.88 15.18 -1.95
C MET A 276 20.25 15.77 -1.60
N HIS A 277 20.73 16.67 -2.46
CA HIS A 277 21.88 17.52 -2.19
C HIS A 277 21.74 18.80 -3.02
N PRO A 278 22.10 19.99 -2.49
CA PRO A 278 21.92 21.27 -3.20
C PRO A 278 22.55 21.33 -4.60
N SER A 279 23.57 20.50 -4.85
CA SER A 279 24.26 20.42 -6.15
C SER A 279 24.10 19.09 -6.88
N GLU A 280 23.88 17.97 -6.19
CA GLU A 280 23.85 16.66 -6.86
C GLU A 280 22.47 16.32 -7.41
N GLY A 281 21.41 16.86 -6.81
CA GLY A 281 20.07 16.73 -7.38
C GLY A 281 18.92 16.77 -6.40
N THR A 282 17.74 16.70 -6.99
CA THR A 282 16.44 16.84 -6.34
C THR A 282 15.53 15.69 -6.77
N PHE A 283 14.90 15.05 -5.78
CA PHE A 283 13.82 14.10 -6.01
C PHE A 283 12.49 14.84 -6.12
N LEU A 284 11.67 14.47 -7.10
CA LEU A 284 10.43 15.14 -7.45
C LEU A 284 9.32 14.13 -7.67
N GLU A 285 8.12 14.52 -7.27
CA GLU A 285 6.90 13.82 -7.64
C GLU A 285 5.95 14.77 -8.36
N VAL A 286 5.48 14.34 -9.52
CA VAL A 286 4.61 15.12 -10.41
C VAL A 286 3.36 14.32 -10.66
N LYS A 287 2.18 14.91 -10.41
CA LYS A 287 0.92 14.33 -10.89
C LYS A 287 0.58 14.91 -12.26
N GLY A 288 -0.14 14.15 -13.07
CA GLY A 288 -0.67 14.62 -14.35
C GLY A 288 -1.69 13.63 -14.90
N LYS A 289 -2.46 14.06 -15.91
CA LYS A 289 -3.53 13.25 -16.50
C LYS A 289 -3.12 12.64 -17.82
N VAL A 290 -3.22 11.31 -17.90
CA VAL A 290 -3.15 10.56 -19.15
C VAL A 290 -4.32 10.96 -20.05
N GLN A 291 -4.05 11.27 -21.32
CA GLN A 291 -5.07 11.77 -22.25
C GLN A 291 -5.80 10.68 -23.05
N PHE A 292 -5.32 9.44 -22.99
CA PHE A 292 -5.88 8.32 -23.73
C PHE A 292 -6.45 7.25 -22.80
N SER A 293 -7.24 6.35 -23.38
CA SER A 293 -7.77 5.15 -22.73
C SER A 293 -7.33 3.90 -23.48
N ILE A 294 -7.34 2.76 -22.81
CA ILE A 294 -6.98 1.46 -23.40
C ILE A 294 -8.24 0.60 -23.48
N ASP A 295 -8.47 -0.05 -24.61
CA ASP A 295 -9.50 -1.08 -24.73
C ASP A 295 -8.96 -2.41 -24.20
N ARG A 296 -9.59 -2.94 -23.15
CA ARG A 296 -9.19 -4.20 -22.49
C ARG A 296 -9.12 -5.39 -23.46
N SER A 297 -9.94 -5.40 -24.51
CA SER A 297 -9.96 -6.49 -25.51
C SER A 297 -8.71 -6.55 -26.40
N THR A 298 -7.96 -5.44 -26.49
CA THR A 298 -6.75 -5.34 -27.31
C THR A 298 -5.48 -5.79 -26.58
N ILE A 299 -5.57 -5.96 -25.26
CA ILE A 299 -4.42 -6.29 -24.41
C ILE A 299 -4.07 -7.77 -24.60
N LYS A 300 -2.89 -8.04 -25.19
CA LYS A 300 -2.36 -9.40 -25.28
C LYS A 300 -1.72 -9.80 -23.95
N ILE A 301 -2.48 -10.54 -23.13
CA ILE A 301 -1.99 -11.08 -21.86
C ILE A 301 -1.30 -12.42 -22.15
N GLN A 302 -0.02 -12.52 -21.81
CA GLN A 302 0.71 -13.79 -21.90
C GLN A 302 0.16 -14.76 -20.86
N PRO A 303 -0.12 -16.04 -21.22
CA PRO A 303 -0.58 -17.02 -20.25
C PRO A 303 0.49 -17.20 -19.18
N LYS A 304 0.11 -17.00 -17.91
CA LYS A 304 1.01 -17.21 -16.78
C LYS A 304 1.36 -18.69 -16.72
N GLU A 305 2.65 -18.99 -16.60
CA GLU A 305 3.08 -20.36 -16.35
C GLU A 305 2.49 -20.85 -15.03
N VAL A 306 1.71 -21.93 -15.10
CA VAL A 306 1.16 -22.58 -13.91
C VAL A 306 2.28 -23.36 -13.24
N LEU A 307 2.77 -22.87 -12.11
CA LEU A 307 3.71 -23.61 -11.27
C LEU A 307 2.96 -24.63 -10.43
N LEU A 308 3.49 -25.85 -10.33
CA LEU A 308 3.02 -26.82 -9.35
C LEU A 308 3.30 -26.30 -7.92
N PRO A 309 2.47 -26.65 -6.92
CA PRO A 309 2.76 -26.36 -5.52
C PRO A 309 4.14 -26.86 -5.10
N GLU A 310 4.87 -26.09 -4.29
CA GLU A 310 6.25 -26.45 -3.87
C GLU A 310 6.32 -27.82 -3.18
N ASN A 311 5.33 -28.15 -2.35
CA ASN A 311 5.27 -29.45 -1.67
C ASN A 311 5.10 -30.62 -2.65
N GLU A 312 4.36 -30.43 -3.74
CA GLU A 312 4.17 -31.43 -4.78
C GLU A 312 5.48 -31.65 -5.55
N ILE A 313 6.15 -30.57 -5.94
CA ILE A 313 7.45 -30.63 -6.63
C ILE A 313 8.48 -31.38 -5.78
N ARG A 314 8.57 -31.06 -4.49
CA ARG A 314 9.50 -31.71 -3.56
C ARG A 314 9.19 -33.19 -3.37
N ALA A 315 7.91 -33.56 -3.25
CA ALA A 315 7.49 -34.95 -3.11
C ALA A 315 7.86 -35.78 -4.34
N GLU A 316 7.63 -35.25 -5.53
CA GLU A 316 7.97 -35.93 -6.80
C GLU A 316 9.47 -36.09 -6.98
N ILE A 317 10.24 -35.02 -6.76
CA ILE A 317 11.71 -35.04 -6.87
C ILE A 317 12.31 -36.08 -5.90
N LYS A 318 11.78 -36.15 -4.68
CA LYS A 318 12.18 -37.15 -3.69
C LYS A 318 11.84 -38.58 -4.13
N ARG A 319 10.67 -38.78 -4.74
CA ARG A 319 10.21 -40.09 -5.23
C ARG A 319 11.11 -40.64 -6.34
N ILE A 320 11.53 -39.79 -7.28
CA ILE A 320 12.41 -40.20 -8.39
C ILE A 320 13.90 -40.16 -8.07
N GLY A 321 14.29 -39.47 -6.99
CA GLY A 321 15.70 -39.20 -6.71
C GLY A 321 16.37 -38.43 -7.84
N LEU A 322 15.80 -37.27 -8.21
CA LEU A 322 16.22 -36.51 -9.38
C LEU A 322 17.68 -36.09 -9.25
N LYS A 323 18.48 -36.46 -10.26
CA LYS A 323 19.90 -36.12 -10.40
C LYS A 323 20.11 -35.31 -11.67
N VAL A 324 20.92 -34.26 -11.56
CA VAL A 324 21.24 -33.39 -12.69
C VAL A 324 22.74 -33.19 -12.81
N VAL A 325 23.23 -33.02 -14.03
CA VAL A 325 24.58 -32.48 -14.27
C VAL A 325 24.46 -31.06 -14.75
N ALA A 326 25.27 -30.16 -14.21
CA ALA A 326 25.22 -28.74 -14.54
C ALA A 326 26.60 -28.18 -14.86
N GLY A 327 26.68 -27.30 -15.88
CA GLY A 327 27.92 -26.58 -16.19
C GLY A 327 27.68 -25.33 -17.06
N THR A 328 28.55 -24.33 -16.91
CA THR A 328 28.63 -23.24 -17.90
C THR A 328 29.50 -23.71 -19.05
N VAL A 329 28.99 -23.62 -20.29
CA VAL A 329 29.52 -24.40 -21.43
C VAL A 329 30.27 -23.56 -22.46
N GLY A 330 31.19 -24.22 -23.17
CA GLY A 330 32.05 -23.57 -24.16
C GLY A 330 33.29 -22.96 -23.50
N GLU A 331 33.60 -21.71 -23.81
CA GLU A 331 34.70 -20.92 -23.19
C GLU A 331 34.12 -19.82 -22.27
N ASP A 332 32.98 -20.11 -21.66
CA ASP A 332 32.23 -19.15 -20.85
C ASP A 332 32.50 -19.36 -19.34
N GLU A 333 33.11 -18.34 -18.74
CA GLU A 333 33.49 -18.31 -17.32
C GLU A 333 32.40 -17.75 -16.38
N HIS A 334 31.24 -17.36 -16.90
CA HIS A 334 30.17 -16.80 -16.08
C HIS A 334 29.41 -17.91 -15.33
N SER A 335 29.81 -18.14 -14.08
CA SER A 335 29.25 -19.19 -13.21
C SER A 335 28.02 -18.77 -12.38
N VAL A 336 27.87 -17.48 -12.08
CA VAL A 336 26.91 -16.97 -11.09
C VAL A 336 25.47 -17.38 -11.43
N GLY A 337 25.02 -17.16 -12.67
CA GLY A 337 23.64 -17.44 -13.06
C GLY A 337 23.23 -18.91 -12.87
N LEU A 338 24.15 -19.86 -13.13
CA LEU A 338 23.89 -21.27 -12.93
C LEU A 338 23.89 -21.65 -11.45
N ARG A 339 24.80 -21.10 -10.65
CA ARG A 339 24.82 -21.36 -9.20
C ARG A 339 23.60 -20.80 -8.49
N GLU A 340 23.10 -19.64 -8.91
CA GLU A 340 21.88 -19.03 -8.37
C GLU A 340 20.63 -19.92 -8.53
N ILE A 341 20.58 -20.77 -9.56
CA ILE A 341 19.48 -21.73 -9.74
C ILE A 341 19.75 -23.09 -9.11
N LEU A 342 21.00 -23.39 -8.74
CA LEU A 342 21.38 -24.64 -8.08
C LEU A 342 21.28 -24.52 -6.56
N ASP A 343 21.97 -23.52 -6.00
CA ASP A 343 22.23 -23.40 -4.56
C ASP A 343 20.98 -23.01 -3.76
N ILE A 344 20.85 -23.55 -2.54
CA ILE A 344 19.70 -23.30 -1.67
C ILE A 344 19.50 -21.82 -1.27
N LYS A 345 20.57 -21.01 -1.29
CA LYS A 345 20.60 -19.63 -0.74
C LYS A 345 19.47 -18.74 -1.29
N HIS A 346 19.23 -18.76 -2.60
CA HIS A 346 18.16 -17.98 -3.24
C HIS A 346 17.02 -18.89 -3.75
N GLY A 347 16.87 -20.07 -3.15
CA GLY A 347 15.83 -21.03 -3.51
C GLY A 347 16.10 -21.79 -4.80
N GLY A 348 17.36 -22.16 -5.04
CA GLY A 348 17.77 -23.07 -6.11
C GLY A 348 17.14 -24.47 -6.00
N ILE A 349 17.37 -25.30 -7.02
CA ILE A 349 16.79 -26.64 -7.12
C ILE A 349 17.17 -27.57 -5.95
N GLU A 350 18.28 -27.29 -5.26
CA GLU A 350 18.71 -28.00 -4.05
C GLU A 350 17.63 -27.97 -2.95
N LYS A 351 16.89 -26.84 -2.82
CA LYS A 351 15.77 -26.70 -1.87
C LYS A 351 14.68 -27.77 -2.06
N PHE A 352 14.53 -28.27 -3.28
CA PHE A 352 13.51 -29.26 -3.65
C PHE A 352 14.01 -30.70 -3.55
N GLY A 353 15.27 -30.91 -3.16
CA GLY A 353 15.89 -32.23 -3.02
C GLY A 353 16.54 -32.76 -4.31
N VAL A 354 16.78 -31.90 -5.30
CA VAL A 354 17.53 -32.30 -6.50
C VAL A 354 19.00 -32.47 -6.15
N SER A 355 19.55 -33.64 -6.46
CA SER A 355 20.99 -33.88 -6.37
C SER A 355 21.66 -33.37 -7.65
N TYR A 356 22.76 -32.63 -7.54
CA TYR A 356 23.42 -32.09 -8.73
C TYR A 356 24.93 -32.33 -8.73
N HIS A 357 25.46 -32.60 -9.92
CA HIS A 357 26.90 -32.64 -10.21
C HIS A 357 27.27 -31.39 -10.99
N TYR A 358 27.90 -30.43 -10.31
CA TYR A 358 28.35 -29.19 -10.94
C TYR A 358 29.78 -29.34 -11.46
N LEU A 359 29.96 -29.21 -12.77
CA LEU A 359 31.25 -29.38 -13.45
C LEU A 359 32.06 -28.08 -13.60
N GLY A 360 31.54 -26.95 -13.11
CA GLY A 360 32.22 -25.65 -13.21
C GLY A 360 31.87 -24.84 -14.45
N THR A 361 32.86 -24.10 -14.94
CA THR A 361 32.81 -23.21 -16.11
C THR A 361 33.70 -23.71 -17.23
N SER A 362 33.53 -23.12 -18.42
CA SER A 362 34.24 -23.51 -19.65
C SER A 362 34.20 -25.03 -19.91
N VAL A 363 33.05 -25.64 -19.64
CA VAL A 363 32.89 -27.09 -19.73
C VAL A 363 32.62 -27.48 -21.19
N PRO A 364 33.43 -28.36 -21.81
CA PRO A 364 33.12 -28.91 -23.12
C PRO A 364 31.83 -29.73 -23.08
N LEU A 365 30.95 -29.55 -24.07
CA LEU A 365 29.65 -30.23 -24.13
C LEU A 365 29.77 -31.77 -24.04
N GLY A 366 30.78 -32.36 -24.69
CA GLY A 366 31.02 -33.80 -24.62
C GLY A 366 31.25 -34.30 -23.19
N LYS A 367 32.01 -33.54 -22.37
CA LYS A 367 32.24 -33.87 -20.95
C LYS A 367 30.96 -33.83 -20.13
N LEU A 368 30.07 -32.87 -20.41
CA LEU A 368 28.77 -32.80 -19.74
C LEU A 368 27.90 -34.01 -20.05
N VAL A 369 27.87 -34.43 -21.32
CA VAL A 369 27.10 -35.61 -21.74
C VAL A 369 27.69 -36.89 -21.14
N ASP A 370 29.01 -37.03 -21.15
CA ASP A 370 29.70 -38.19 -20.56
C ASP A 370 29.45 -38.27 -19.04
N ALA A 371 29.57 -37.15 -18.33
CA ALA A 371 29.28 -37.08 -16.90
C ALA A 371 27.80 -37.40 -16.59
N ALA A 372 26.86 -36.99 -17.45
CA ALA A 372 25.46 -37.31 -17.27
C ALA A 372 25.18 -38.81 -17.40
N ILE A 373 25.87 -39.49 -18.33
CA ILE A 373 25.81 -40.96 -18.48
C ILE A 373 26.44 -41.65 -17.27
N GLU A 374 27.63 -41.22 -16.84
CA GLU A 374 28.38 -41.82 -15.73
C GLU A 374 27.61 -41.70 -14.39
N THR A 375 26.98 -40.55 -14.14
CA THR A 375 26.26 -40.27 -12.89
C THR A 375 24.80 -40.76 -12.88
N GLY A 376 24.31 -41.23 -14.03
CA GLY A 376 22.91 -41.64 -14.21
C GLY A 376 21.93 -40.48 -14.01
N SER A 377 22.32 -39.28 -14.45
CA SER A 377 21.51 -38.06 -14.30
C SER A 377 20.34 -38.05 -15.29
N GLN A 378 19.16 -37.61 -14.82
CA GLN A 378 17.95 -37.51 -15.65
C GLN A 378 17.84 -36.15 -16.34
N ALA A 379 18.66 -35.15 -15.97
CA ALA A 379 18.72 -33.87 -16.67
C ALA A 379 20.14 -33.31 -16.82
N ILE A 380 20.35 -32.53 -17.88
CA ILE A 380 21.53 -31.69 -18.09
C ILE A 380 21.08 -30.22 -18.07
N LEU A 381 21.68 -29.43 -17.18
CA LEU A 381 21.46 -27.99 -17.06
C LEU A 381 22.70 -27.25 -17.60
N ILE A 382 22.56 -26.58 -18.73
CA ILE A 382 23.67 -25.76 -19.27
C ILE A 382 23.43 -24.27 -19.05
N SER A 383 24.50 -23.55 -18.77
CA SER A 383 24.51 -22.09 -18.79
C SER A 383 25.33 -21.57 -19.97
N THR A 384 24.75 -20.65 -20.74
CA THR A 384 25.38 -19.95 -21.86
C THR A 384 25.09 -18.45 -21.75
N ILE A 385 26.02 -17.69 -21.16
CA ILE A 385 25.88 -16.24 -20.94
C ILE A 385 26.43 -15.47 -22.14
N ILE A 386 27.57 -15.90 -22.68
CA ILE A 386 28.14 -15.31 -23.90
C ILE A 386 27.22 -15.65 -25.07
N SER A 387 26.66 -14.61 -25.70
CA SER A 387 25.74 -14.74 -26.82
C SER A 387 26.28 -14.21 -28.15
N HIS A 388 27.53 -13.72 -28.18
CA HIS A 388 28.16 -13.19 -29.39
C HIS A 388 28.16 -14.24 -30.51
N ASN A 389 27.83 -13.81 -31.73
CA ASN A 389 27.73 -14.66 -32.91
C ASN A 389 26.84 -15.91 -32.72
N ASP A 390 25.75 -15.75 -31.94
CA ASP A 390 24.80 -16.83 -31.65
C ASP A 390 25.41 -18.11 -31.04
N VAL A 391 26.57 -17.99 -30.37
CA VAL A 391 27.28 -19.15 -29.82
C VAL A 391 26.44 -19.94 -28.81
N HIS A 392 25.61 -19.26 -28.02
CA HIS A 392 24.61 -19.88 -27.14
C HIS A 392 23.67 -20.85 -27.90
N ARG A 393 23.18 -20.46 -29.09
CA ARG A 393 22.34 -21.32 -29.94
C ARG A 393 23.11 -22.50 -30.49
N ALA A 394 24.34 -22.26 -30.94
CA ALA A 394 25.21 -23.30 -31.46
C ALA A 394 25.54 -24.35 -30.39
N ASN A 395 25.83 -23.92 -29.15
CA ASN A 395 26.08 -24.81 -28.03
C ASN A 395 24.84 -25.64 -27.66
N MET A 396 23.65 -25.03 -27.63
CA MET A 396 22.39 -25.77 -27.40
C MET A 396 22.15 -26.85 -28.47
N LYS A 397 22.29 -26.49 -29.76
CA LYS A 397 22.13 -27.45 -30.86
C LYS A 397 23.13 -28.60 -30.79
N LYS A 398 24.40 -28.26 -30.56
CA LYS A 398 25.48 -29.25 -30.45
C LYS A 398 25.26 -30.20 -29.26
N LEU A 399 24.67 -29.72 -28.16
CA LEU A 399 24.30 -30.59 -27.04
C LEU A 399 23.20 -31.59 -27.42
N ASP A 400 22.15 -31.15 -28.12
CA ASP A 400 21.09 -32.02 -28.63
C ASP A 400 21.68 -33.09 -29.57
N GLU A 401 22.51 -32.68 -30.52
CA GLU A 401 23.20 -33.56 -31.48
C GLU A 401 24.05 -34.62 -30.76
N LEU A 402 24.90 -34.21 -29.81
CA LEU A 402 25.74 -35.14 -29.03
C LEU A 402 24.89 -36.14 -28.21
N CYS A 403 23.77 -35.69 -27.65
CA CYS A 403 22.85 -36.58 -26.93
C CYS A 403 22.16 -37.59 -27.86
N ARG A 404 21.88 -37.21 -29.12
CA ARG A 404 21.34 -38.11 -30.15
C ARG A 404 22.39 -39.12 -30.60
N GLU A 405 23.61 -38.67 -30.89
CA GLU A 405 24.74 -39.52 -31.29
C GLU A 405 25.05 -40.59 -30.24
N LYS A 406 25.01 -40.23 -28.95
CA LYS A 406 25.21 -41.17 -27.83
C LYS A 406 23.97 -41.97 -27.46
N GLY A 407 22.85 -41.79 -28.17
CA GLY A 407 21.61 -42.55 -27.98
C GLY A 407 20.83 -42.25 -26.70
N ILE A 408 21.10 -41.12 -26.03
CA ILE A 408 20.50 -40.79 -24.72
C ILE A 408 19.44 -39.68 -24.79
N ARG A 409 19.29 -38.97 -25.92
CA ARG A 409 18.44 -37.77 -26.04
C ARG A 409 17.01 -37.95 -25.53
N ASN A 410 16.40 -39.10 -25.80
CA ASN A 410 15.02 -39.38 -25.39
C ASN A 410 14.87 -39.71 -23.90
N ARG A 411 15.97 -40.00 -23.21
CA ARG A 411 16.03 -40.43 -21.80
C ARG A 411 16.54 -39.34 -20.85
N ILE A 412 16.90 -38.16 -21.39
CA ILE A 412 17.47 -37.07 -20.61
C ILE A 412 16.76 -35.76 -20.90
N VAL A 413 16.54 -34.96 -19.85
CA VAL A 413 15.95 -33.62 -19.96
C VAL A 413 17.06 -32.60 -20.19
N LEU A 414 16.95 -31.81 -21.25
CA LEU A 414 17.91 -30.79 -21.62
C LEU A 414 17.34 -29.40 -21.31
N ILE A 415 17.97 -28.67 -20.39
CA ILE A 415 17.58 -27.30 -20.04
C ILE A 415 18.74 -26.35 -20.29
N ALA A 416 18.46 -25.24 -20.99
CA ALA A 416 19.42 -24.15 -21.19
C ALA A 416 19.04 -22.91 -20.39
N GLY A 417 20.04 -22.24 -19.82
CA GLY A 417 19.91 -20.96 -19.15
C GLY A 417 20.86 -19.91 -19.71
N GLY A 418 20.43 -18.66 -19.77
CA GLY A 418 21.30 -17.55 -20.12
C GLY A 418 20.59 -16.21 -20.19
N THR A 419 21.34 -15.11 -20.10
CA THR A 419 20.76 -13.75 -20.08
C THR A 419 19.98 -13.40 -21.34
N GLN A 420 20.32 -14.02 -22.48
CA GLN A 420 19.68 -13.85 -23.79
C GLN A 420 18.89 -15.10 -24.24
N VAL A 421 18.73 -16.10 -23.37
CA VAL A 421 17.97 -17.31 -23.69
C VAL A 421 16.48 -17.07 -23.45
N THR A 422 15.67 -17.40 -24.43
CA THR A 422 14.21 -17.52 -24.30
C THR A 422 13.80 -18.97 -24.55
N ARG A 423 12.59 -19.36 -24.10
CA ARG A 423 12.05 -20.70 -24.36
C ARG A 423 11.98 -21.01 -25.85
N ASP A 424 11.54 -20.07 -26.66
CA ASP A 424 11.45 -20.24 -28.12
C ASP A 424 12.81 -20.53 -28.73
N ILE A 425 13.85 -19.83 -28.28
CA ILE A 425 15.24 -20.05 -28.73
C ILE A 425 15.73 -21.44 -28.31
N ALA A 426 15.51 -21.82 -27.05
CA ALA A 426 15.96 -23.11 -26.53
C ALA A 426 15.27 -24.28 -27.25
N ASN A 427 13.94 -24.20 -27.41
CA ASN A 427 13.14 -25.20 -28.12
C ASN A 427 13.56 -25.33 -29.59
N ALA A 428 13.77 -24.22 -30.29
CA ALA A 428 14.25 -24.22 -31.68
C ALA A 428 15.68 -24.78 -31.81
N SER A 429 16.45 -24.81 -30.73
CA SER A 429 17.79 -25.40 -30.66
C SER A 429 17.80 -26.84 -30.13
N GLY A 430 16.64 -27.48 -29.94
CA GLY A 430 16.53 -28.88 -29.54
C GLY A 430 16.54 -29.14 -28.03
N MET A 431 16.50 -28.09 -27.21
CA MET A 431 16.35 -28.22 -25.75
C MET A 431 14.90 -28.52 -25.38
N ASP A 432 14.67 -29.05 -24.17
CA ASP A 432 13.34 -29.32 -23.65
C ASP A 432 12.71 -28.09 -22.95
N ASP A 433 13.54 -27.20 -22.39
CA ASP A 433 13.11 -25.88 -21.90
C ASP A 433 14.27 -24.87 -21.87
N GLY A 434 13.94 -23.58 -21.78
CA GLY A 434 14.86 -22.46 -21.78
C GLY A 434 14.54 -21.40 -20.72
N PHE A 435 15.58 -20.87 -20.08
CA PHE A 435 15.43 -19.92 -18.97
C PHE A 435 16.25 -18.65 -19.16
N GLY A 436 15.57 -17.51 -19.04
CA GLY A 436 16.12 -16.17 -19.16
C GLY A 436 16.27 -15.44 -17.83
N ARG A 437 16.28 -14.10 -17.89
CA ARG A 437 16.38 -13.22 -16.71
C ARG A 437 15.25 -13.48 -15.70
N GLY A 438 15.58 -13.43 -14.41
CA GLY A 438 14.60 -13.59 -13.32
C GLY A 438 14.20 -15.03 -13.02
N THR A 439 14.85 -16.01 -13.65
CA THR A 439 14.62 -17.43 -13.35
C THR A 439 15.04 -17.78 -11.92
N LYS A 440 14.22 -18.58 -11.23
CA LYS A 440 14.48 -19.12 -9.89
C LYS A 440 14.46 -20.65 -9.94
N GLY A 441 15.02 -21.30 -8.92
CA GLY A 441 15.05 -22.76 -8.83
C GLY A 441 13.68 -23.43 -8.96
N ILE A 442 12.61 -22.81 -8.43
CA ILE A 442 11.23 -23.29 -8.58
C ILE A 442 10.80 -23.45 -10.05
N HIS A 443 11.22 -22.54 -10.95
CA HIS A 443 10.84 -22.62 -12.36
C HIS A 443 11.51 -23.82 -13.05
N VAL A 444 12.79 -24.02 -12.76
CA VAL A 444 13.60 -25.11 -13.31
C VAL A 444 13.12 -26.46 -12.76
N ALA A 445 12.88 -26.55 -11.45
CA ALA A 445 12.35 -27.76 -10.81
C ALA A 445 10.95 -28.12 -11.33
N ASN A 446 10.06 -27.12 -11.45
CA ASN A 446 8.73 -27.30 -12.04
C ASN A 446 8.79 -27.81 -13.48
N SER A 447 9.67 -27.25 -14.30
CA SER A 447 9.84 -27.67 -15.69
C SER A 447 10.34 -29.12 -15.79
N MET A 448 11.40 -29.47 -15.05
CA MET A 448 11.91 -30.84 -15.02
C MET A 448 10.84 -31.85 -14.61
N VAL A 449 10.09 -31.59 -13.52
CA VAL A 449 9.02 -32.49 -13.06
C VAL A 449 7.94 -32.64 -14.13
N LYS A 450 7.50 -31.56 -14.77
CA LYS A 450 6.47 -31.62 -15.83
C LYS A 450 6.92 -32.38 -17.07
N ILE A 451 8.17 -32.19 -17.50
CA ILE A 451 8.74 -32.89 -18.64
C ILE A 451 8.81 -34.40 -18.34
N LEU A 452 9.32 -34.76 -17.17
CA LEU A 452 9.37 -36.17 -16.74
C LEU A 452 7.97 -36.79 -16.61
N ARG A 453 6.95 -36.01 -16.22
CA ARG A 453 5.54 -36.48 -16.19
C ARG A 453 5.06 -36.83 -17.58
N THR A 454 5.33 -35.95 -18.52
CA THR A 454 4.89 -36.10 -19.91
C THR A 454 5.56 -37.30 -20.58
N ARG A 455 6.80 -37.63 -20.20
CA ARG A 455 7.55 -38.77 -20.74
C ARG A 455 7.16 -40.12 -20.15
N GLY A 456 6.28 -40.17 -19.15
CA GLY A 456 5.89 -41.42 -18.48
C GLY A 456 6.99 -42.00 -17.60
N GLU A 457 8.06 -41.27 -17.33
CA GLU A 457 9.18 -41.70 -16.45
C GLU A 457 8.84 -41.53 -14.95
N LEU A 458 7.60 -41.14 -14.66
CA LEU A 458 7.04 -40.96 -13.33
C LEU A 458 5.99 -42.03 -12.96
N SER A 459 5.71 -43.03 -13.80
CA SER A 459 4.83 -44.16 -13.47
C SER A 459 5.58 -45.30 -12.79
#